data_AF-A0A6B3HV93-F1
#
_entry.id   AF-A0A6B3HV93-F1
#
_cell.length_a   1.000
_cell.length_b   1.000
_cell.length_c   1.000
_cell.angle_alpha   90.00
_cell.angle_beta   90.00
_cell.angle_gamma   90.00
#
_symmetry.space_group_name_H-M   'P 1'
#
loop_
_entity.id
_entity.type
_entity.pdbx_description
1 polymer ?
#
loop_
_entity_poly.entity_id
_entity_poly.type
_entity_poly.pdbx_seq_one_letter_code
_entity_poly.pdbx_strand_id
1 'polypeptide(L)'
;MARRPDGAEVAAVVQRVFRGGLLGGKSAFQPEVAAWTDATASDLRARFVDRPDTSTDTFLVKLRRQLADAPDETIVLAAELLFVNMAPLVPEQIGLPKKLEILREVLSWAGRPLDVPPGLETALKGFLHGGQGFLNYRWAQFQILVLLVERLAGTPQPERKALLEDPWRFRDLCFAIQDSVGHKKGR
;
A
#
# COMPACT_ATOMS: atom_id res chain seq x y z
N MET A 1 12.25 22.89 18.79
CA MET A 1 11.89 22.05 17.63
C MET A 1 10.39 21.79 17.68
N ALA A 2 9.59 22.56 16.93
CA ALA A 2 8.14 22.38 16.90
C ALA A 2 7.80 21.03 16.27
N ARG A 3 7.02 20.21 16.97
CA ARG A 3 6.37 19.02 16.42
C ARG A 3 5.55 19.50 15.21
N ARG A 4 5.88 19.08 13.98
CA ARG A 4 5.03 19.39 12.81
C ARG A 4 3.70 18.65 13.02
N PRO A 5 2.58 19.35 13.28
CA PRO A 5 1.32 18.72 13.67
C PRO A 5 0.77 17.78 12.58
N ASP A 6 1.09 18.03 11.31
CA ASP A 6 0.55 17.29 10.16
C ASP A 6 1.05 15.83 10.07
N GLY A 7 2.29 15.57 10.50
CA GLY A 7 2.87 14.22 10.35
C GLY A 7 2.22 13.17 11.25
N ALA A 8 1.77 13.58 12.45
CA ALA A 8 1.10 12.69 13.39
C ALA A 8 -0.31 12.29 12.90
N GLU A 9 -1.05 13.21 12.28
CA GLU A 9 -2.37 12.93 11.71
C GLU A 9 -2.26 11.93 10.54
N VAL A 10 -1.33 12.19 9.60
CA VAL A 10 -1.05 11.29 8.48
C VAL A 10 -0.64 9.91 8.99
N ALA A 11 0.28 9.85 9.95
CA ALA A 11 0.72 8.59 10.54
C ALA A 11 -0.42 7.82 11.21
N ALA A 12 -1.32 8.50 11.94
CA ALA A 12 -2.46 7.85 12.60
C ALA A 12 -3.43 7.24 11.58
N VAL A 13 -3.67 7.90 10.45
CA VAL A 13 -4.55 7.36 9.40
C VAL A 13 -3.88 6.21 8.65
N VAL A 14 -2.60 6.34 8.29
CA VAL A 14 -1.83 5.22 7.69
C VAL A 14 -1.78 4.03 8.64
N GLN A 15 -1.61 4.27 9.94
CA GLN A 15 -1.65 3.23 10.95
C GLN A 15 -3.02 2.54 11.01
N ARG A 16 -4.12 3.30 10.91
CA ARG A 16 -5.49 2.76 10.86
C ARG A 16 -5.68 1.86 9.65
N VAL A 17 -5.24 2.28 8.46
CA VAL A 17 -5.34 1.47 7.23
C VAL A 17 -4.47 0.23 7.33
N PHE A 18 -3.16 0.40 7.55
CA PHE A 18 -2.18 -0.69 7.49
C PHE A 18 -2.32 -1.67 8.67
N ARG A 19 -2.26 -1.18 9.91
CA ARG A 19 -2.36 -2.08 11.08
C ARG A 19 -3.79 -2.56 11.29
N GLY A 20 -4.78 -1.69 11.09
CA GLY A 20 -6.18 -2.08 11.23
C GLY A 20 -6.56 -3.18 10.24
N GLY A 21 -6.15 -3.03 8.97
CA GLY A 21 -6.29 -4.05 7.95
C GLY A 21 -5.61 -5.36 8.34
N LEU A 22 -4.31 -5.34 8.68
CA LEU A 22 -3.58 -6.54 9.09
C LEU A 22 -4.18 -7.23 10.33
N LEU A 23 -4.67 -6.48 11.31
CA LEU A 23 -5.23 -7.08 12.53
C LEU A 23 -6.67 -7.57 12.38
N GLY A 24 -7.47 -6.91 11.53
CA GLY A 24 -8.91 -7.17 11.37
C GLY A 24 -9.31 -7.87 10.07
N GLY A 25 -8.42 -7.97 9.09
CA GLY A 25 -8.66 -8.59 7.77
C GLY A 25 -9.53 -7.78 6.80
N LYS A 26 -10.04 -6.62 7.24
CA LYS A 26 -11.02 -5.81 6.49
C LYS A 26 -10.40 -4.56 5.89
N SER A 27 -10.97 -4.09 4.80
CA SER A 27 -10.59 -2.83 4.18
C SER A 27 -11.04 -1.63 5.03
N ALA A 28 -10.22 -0.58 5.04
CA ALA A 28 -10.59 0.73 5.56
C ALA A 28 -11.38 1.55 4.53
N PHE A 29 -11.22 1.26 3.24
CA PHE A 29 -11.98 1.86 2.14
C PHE A 29 -13.39 1.32 2.07
N GLN A 30 -13.55 0.02 2.30
CA GLN A 30 -14.81 -0.72 2.12
C GLN A 30 -14.96 -1.73 3.27
N PRO A 31 -15.53 -1.34 4.42
CA PRO A 31 -15.55 -2.17 5.64
C PRO A 31 -16.23 -3.54 5.51
N GLU A 32 -17.04 -3.75 4.47
CA GLU A 32 -17.65 -5.02 4.10
C GLU A 32 -16.70 -5.98 3.38
N VAL A 33 -15.58 -5.49 2.85
CA VAL A 33 -14.61 -6.27 2.06
C VAL A 33 -13.49 -6.82 2.94
N ALA A 34 -13.26 -8.12 2.86
CA ALA A 34 -12.13 -8.79 3.49
C ALA A 34 -10.86 -8.66 2.64
N ALA A 35 -10.36 -7.43 2.45
CA ALA A 35 -9.23 -7.15 1.56
C ALA A 35 -7.86 -7.49 2.18
N TRP A 36 -7.71 -7.46 3.51
CA TRP A 36 -6.43 -7.66 4.20
C TRP A 36 -6.26 -9.09 4.72
N THR A 37 -6.63 -10.06 3.89
CA THR A 37 -6.50 -11.49 4.21
C THR A 37 -5.26 -12.09 3.57
N ASP A 38 -4.83 -13.25 4.08
CA ASP A 38 -3.73 -14.04 3.50
C ASP A 38 -4.02 -14.39 2.03
N ALA A 39 -5.25 -14.85 1.74
CA ALA A 39 -5.67 -15.19 0.38
C ALA A 39 -5.57 -14.01 -0.58
N THR A 40 -6.08 -12.84 -0.19
CA THR A 40 -6.03 -11.63 -1.03
C THR A 40 -4.59 -11.14 -1.23
N ALA A 41 -3.77 -11.15 -0.17
CA ALA A 41 -2.38 -10.73 -0.26
C ALA A 41 -1.54 -11.67 -1.13
N SER A 42 -1.78 -12.98 -1.03
CA SER A 42 -1.15 -14.00 -1.88
C SER A 42 -1.54 -13.84 -3.35
N ASP A 43 -2.83 -13.58 -3.65
CA ASP A 43 -3.29 -13.31 -5.02
C ASP A 43 -2.63 -12.03 -5.60
N LEU A 44 -2.59 -10.94 -4.83
CA LEU A 44 -1.91 -9.71 -5.24
C LEU A 44 -0.42 -9.96 -5.52
N ARG A 45 0.27 -10.72 -4.66
CA ARG A 45 1.67 -11.11 -4.86
C ARG A 45 1.84 -11.93 -6.14
N ALA A 46 1.01 -12.94 -6.37
CA ALA A 46 1.09 -13.80 -7.54
C ALA A 46 0.86 -13.03 -8.86
N ARG A 47 -0.01 -12.01 -8.85
CA ARG A 47 -0.32 -11.19 -10.01
C ARG A 47 0.75 -10.14 -10.30
N PHE A 48 1.22 -9.44 -9.27
CA PHE A 48 2.11 -8.31 -9.43
C PHE A 48 3.60 -8.69 -9.36
N VAL A 49 3.98 -9.51 -8.38
CA VAL A 49 5.39 -9.81 -8.08
C VAL A 49 5.91 -10.96 -8.93
N ASP A 50 5.12 -12.01 -9.11
CA ASP A 50 5.57 -13.23 -9.83
C ASP A 50 5.47 -13.12 -11.34
N ARG A 51 4.65 -12.18 -11.81
CA ARG A 51 4.41 -11.93 -13.23
C ARG A 51 4.71 -10.47 -13.55
N PRO A 52 5.98 -10.04 -13.42
CA PRO A 52 6.34 -8.65 -13.66
C PRO A 52 6.08 -8.26 -15.13
N ASP A 53 5.37 -7.17 -15.36
CA ASP A 53 5.25 -6.56 -16.69
C ASP A 53 6.53 -5.75 -17.00
N THR A 54 7.37 -6.31 -17.87
CA THR A 54 8.68 -5.77 -18.27
C THR A 54 8.62 -4.79 -19.45
N SER A 55 7.41 -4.43 -19.93
CA SER A 55 7.23 -3.43 -20.99
C SER A 55 7.76 -2.05 -20.61
N THR A 56 7.73 -1.09 -21.52
CA THR A 56 8.13 0.31 -21.26
C THR A 56 6.99 1.19 -20.79
N ASP A 57 5.79 0.64 -20.63
CA ASP A 57 4.60 1.41 -20.24
C ASP A 57 4.67 1.95 -18.80
N THR A 58 3.76 2.88 -18.50
CA THR A 58 3.65 3.48 -17.18
C THR A 58 3.25 2.44 -16.13
N PHE A 59 3.58 2.72 -14.87
CA PHE A 59 3.28 1.82 -13.75
C PHE A 59 1.80 1.42 -13.66
N LEU A 60 0.86 2.36 -13.81
CA LEU A 60 -0.57 2.05 -13.70
C LEU A 60 -1.08 1.23 -14.89
N VAL A 61 -0.59 1.48 -16.11
CA VAL A 61 -0.94 0.67 -17.28
C VAL A 61 -0.51 -0.78 -17.08
N LYS A 62 0.71 -0.98 -16.57
CA LYS A 62 1.24 -2.31 -16.22
C LYS A 62 0.44 -2.97 -15.11
N LEU A 63 0.22 -2.24 -14.01
CA LEU A 63 -0.52 -2.76 -12.86
C LEU A 63 -1.94 -3.18 -13.27
N ARG A 64 -2.62 -2.39 -14.11
CA ARG A 64 -3.94 -2.73 -14.65
C ARG A 64 -3.93 -4.05 -15.42
N ARG A 65 -2.91 -4.29 -16.27
CA ARG A 65 -2.78 -5.56 -17.00
C ARG A 65 -2.49 -6.73 -16.06
N GLN A 66 -1.63 -6.52 -15.07
CA GLN A 66 -1.29 -7.54 -14.08
C GLN A 66 -2.48 -7.90 -13.18
N LEU A 67 -3.35 -6.94 -12.88
CA LEU A 67 -4.57 -7.13 -12.09
C LEU A 67 -5.82 -7.40 -12.94
N ALA A 68 -5.67 -7.69 -14.23
CA ALA A 68 -6.80 -8.12 -15.05
C ALA A 68 -7.48 -9.35 -14.44
N ASP A 69 -8.81 -9.33 -14.38
CA ASP A 69 -9.64 -10.40 -13.80
C ASP A 69 -9.28 -10.71 -12.33
N ALA A 70 -8.74 -9.74 -11.58
CA ALA A 70 -8.55 -9.87 -10.15
C ALA A 70 -9.88 -9.71 -9.39
N PRO A 71 -10.08 -10.41 -8.26
CA PRO A 71 -11.21 -10.16 -7.37
C PRO A 71 -11.21 -8.72 -6.85
N ASP A 72 -12.40 -8.19 -6.52
CA ASP A 72 -12.56 -6.84 -5.98
C ASP A 72 -11.71 -6.64 -4.70
N GLU A 73 -11.57 -7.68 -3.87
CA GLU A 73 -10.70 -7.68 -2.68
C GLU A 73 -9.26 -7.34 -3.03
N THR A 74 -8.72 -7.93 -4.11
CA THR A 74 -7.35 -7.71 -4.57
C THR A 74 -7.18 -6.29 -5.10
N ILE A 75 -8.18 -5.78 -5.84
CA ILE A 75 -8.18 -4.40 -6.32
C ILE A 75 -8.19 -3.40 -5.15
N VAL A 76 -9.05 -3.64 -4.15
CA VAL A 76 -9.14 -2.82 -2.93
C VAL A 76 -7.81 -2.84 -2.18
N LEU A 77 -7.21 -4.02 -1.97
CA LEU A 77 -5.92 -4.13 -1.31
C LEU A 77 -4.84 -3.34 -2.06
N ALA A 78 -4.78 -3.47 -3.39
CA ALA A 78 -3.83 -2.71 -4.21
C ALA A 78 -4.01 -1.19 -4.06
N ALA A 79 -5.25 -0.70 -4.06
CA ALA A 79 -5.54 0.72 -3.85
C ALA A 79 -5.11 1.19 -2.44
N GLU A 80 -5.38 0.41 -1.40
CA GLU A 80 -4.99 0.76 -0.02
C GLU A 80 -3.48 0.73 0.20
N LEU A 81 -2.74 -0.17 -0.46
CA LEU A 81 -1.28 -0.17 -0.43
C LEU A 81 -0.69 1.05 -1.17
N LEU A 82 -1.31 1.48 -2.27
CA LEU A 82 -0.93 2.74 -2.94
C LEU A 82 -1.24 3.96 -2.08
N PHE A 83 -2.35 3.94 -1.32
CA PHE A 83 -2.65 4.96 -0.33
C PHE A 83 -1.56 5.02 0.74
N VAL A 84 -1.18 3.88 1.33
CA VAL A 84 -0.09 3.80 2.32
C VAL A 84 1.22 4.31 1.74
N ASN A 85 1.52 3.99 0.48
CA ASN A 85 2.73 4.46 -0.21
C ASN A 85 2.73 5.99 -0.42
N MET A 86 1.62 6.58 -0.84
CA MET A 86 1.55 8.00 -1.22
C MET A 86 1.19 8.94 -0.07
N ALA A 87 0.56 8.45 1.00
CA ALA A 87 0.12 9.27 2.12
C ALA A 87 1.23 10.13 2.75
N PRO A 88 2.47 9.62 2.96
CA PRO A 88 3.54 10.43 3.56
C PRO A 88 4.01 11.60 2.68
N LEU A 89 3.82 11.55 1.36
CA LEU A 89 4.41 12.51 0.42
C LEU A 89 3.75 13.88 0.48
N VAL A 90 4.53 14.95 0.56
CA VAL A 90 4.01 16.32 0.55
C VAL A 90 3.39 16.73 -0.82
N PRO A 91 2.53 17.76 -0.85
CA PRO A 91 1.80 18.15 -2.06
C PRO A 91 2.71 18.65 -3.19
N GLU A 92 3.89 19.19 -2.87
CA GLU A 92 4.87 19.67 -3.86
C GLU A 92 5.43 18.54 -4.73
N GLN A 93 5.35 17.29 -4.25
CA GLN A 93 5.79 16.13 -5.02
C GLN A 93 4.64 15.46 -5.77
N ILE A 94 3.49 15.33 -5.12
CA ILE A 94 2.28 14.81 -5.72
C ILE A 94 1.07 15.38 -4.98
N GLY A 95 0.32 16.23 -5.67
CA GLY A 95 -0.84 16.90 -5.09
C GLY A 95 -1.98 15.93 -4.76
N LEU A 96 -2.82 16.31 -3.79
CA LEU A 96 -4.02 15.57 -3.40
C LEU A 96 -4.90 15.14 -4.60
N PRO A 97 -5.20 16.01 -5.59
CA PRO A 97 -6.00 15.61 -6.74
C PRO A 97 -5.39 14.43 -7.50
N LYS A 98 -4.06 14.43 -7.69
CA LYS A 98 -3.37 13.35 -8.40
C LYS A 98 -3.34 12.06 -7.60
N LYS A 99 -3.19 12.14 -6.27
CA LYS A 99 -3.28 10.95 -5.39
C LYS A 99 -4.66 10.31 -5.49
N LEU A 100 -5.73 11.12 -5.43
CA LEU A 100 -7.11 10.63 -5.54
C LEU A 100 -7.40 10.09 -6.95
N GLU A 101 -6.91 10.73 -7.99
CA GLU A 101 -7.01 10.23 -9.37
C GLU A 101 -6.41 8.83 -9.49
N ILE A 102 -5.19 8.61 -8.97
CA ILE A 102 -4.51 7.31 -8.98
C ILE A 102 -5.31 6.25 -8.21
N LEU A 103 -5.81 6.59 -7.02
CA LEU A 103 -6.58 5.65 -6.19
C LEU A 103 -7.91 5.28 -6.86
N ARG A 104 -8.63 6.26 -7.39
CA ARG A 104 -9.90 6.05 -8.10
C ARG A 104 -9.70 5.30 -9.41
N GLU A 105 -8.60 5.54 -10.11
CA GLU A 105 -8.25 4.76 -11.29
C GLU A 105 -8.09 3.28 -10.95
N VAL A 106 -7.34 2.94 -9.90
CA VAL A 106 -7.18 1.53 -9.46
C VAL A 106 -8.50 0.93 -9.01
N LEU A 107 -9.27 1.66 -8.18
CA LEU A 107 -10.59 1.21 -7.71
C LEU A 107 -11.60 0.99 -8.87
N SER A 108 -11.47 1.73 -9.97
CA SER A 108 -12.31 1.56 -11.15
C SER A 108 -12.10 0.24 -11.89
N TRP A 109 -11.06 -0.52 -11.55
CA TRP A 109 -10.80 -1.83 -12.13
C TRP A 109 -11.63 -2.95 -11.49
N ALA A 110 -12.31 -2.67 -10.37
CA ALA A 110 -13.23 -3.60 -9.73
C ALA A 110 -14.51 -3.81 -10.54
N GLY A 111 -15.18 -4.94 -10.32
CA GLY A 111 -16.46 -5.26 -10.95
C GLY A 111 -17.66 -4.46 -10.40
N ARG A 112 -17.47 -3.74 -9.29
CA ARG A 112 -18.49 -2.89 -8.67
C ARG A 112 -17.96 -1.47 -8.40
N PRO A 113 -18.85 -0.48 -8.22
CA PRO A 113 -18.44 0.89 -7.88
C PRO A 113 -17.75 0.93 -6.51
N LEU A 114 -16.51 1.41 -6.47
CA LEU A 114 -15.72 1.62 -5.26
C LEU A 114 -15.10 3.02 -5.28
N ASP A 115 -14.94 3.64 -4.12
CA ASP A 115 -14.29 4.95 -3.97
C ASP A 115 -13.48 5.01 -2.66
N VAL A 116 -12.67 6.05 -2.54
CA VAL A 116 -11.94 6.41 -1.32
C VAL A 116 -12.93 7.08 -0.34
N PRO A 117 -13.07 6.58 0.91
CA PRO A 117 -13.99 7.17 1.87
C PRO A 117 -13.69 8.63 2.22
N PRO A 118 -14.73 9.46 2.40
CA PRO A 118 -14.59 10.77 3.01
C PRO A 118 -13.87 10.67 4.36
N GLY A 119 -12.84 11.48 4.58
CA GLY A 119 -12.06 11.52 5.82
C GLY A 119 -10.72 10.76 5.78
N LEU A 120 -10.47 9.91 4.78
CA LEU A 120 -9.11 9.40 4.53
C LEU A 120 -8.28 10.39 3.69
N GLU A 121 -8.95 11.29 2.96
CA GLU A 121 -8.31 12.31 2.13
C GLU A 121 -7.43 13.28 2.93
N THR A 122 -7.76 13.54 4.21
CA THR A 122 -6.97 14.46 5.04
C THR A 122 -5.55 13.93 5.29
N ALA A 123 -5.37 12.61 5.29
CA ALA A 123 -4.06 11.98 5.43
C ALA A 123 -3.20 12.08 4.17
N LEU A 124 -3.79 12.45 3.04
CA LEU A 124 -3.04 12.62 1.79
C LEU A 124 -2.36 13.99 1.69
N LYS A 125 -2.41 14.83 2.74
CA LYS A 125 -1.64 16.08 2.85
C LYS A 125 -0.13 15.82 2.91
N GLY A 126 0.29 14.72 3.52
CA GLY A 126 1.70 14.33 3.66
C GLY A 126 2.56 15.25 4.51
N PHE A 127 3.78 14.80 4.80
CA PHE A 127 4.74 15.49 5.67
C PHE A 127 6.20 15.22 5.32
N LEU A 128 6.46 14.32 4.37
CA LEU A 128 7.77 13.85 3.94
C LEU A 128 8.05 14.27 2.48
N HIS A 129 9.25 14.80 2.24
CA HIS A 129 9.78 14.92 0.88
C HIS A 129 10.57 13.64 0.55
N GLY A 130 9.99 12.74 -0.24
CA GLY A 130 10.62 11.49 -0.69
C GLY A 130 11.67 11.64 -1.81
N GLY A 131 11.85 12.85 -2.35
CA GLY A 131 12.74 13.11 -3.49
C GLY A 131 12.32 12.43 -4.81
N GLN A 132 13.19 12.52 -5.82
CA GLN A 132 12.92 11.97 -7.16
C GLN A 132 12.88 10.44 -7.18
N GLY A 133 13.70 9.79 -6.35
CA GLY A 133 13.72 8.32 -6.26
C GLY A 133 12.36 7.75 -5.88
N PHE A 134 11.69 8.33 -4.89
CA PHE A 134 10.36 7.87 -4.45
C PHE A 134 9.31 7.98 -5.56
N LEU A 135 9.36 9.07 -6.33
CA LEU A 135 8.41 9.28 -7.44
C LEU A 135 8.66 8.32 -8.61
N ASN A 136 9.92 8.04 -8.92
CA ASN A 136 10.32 7.26 -10.09
C ASN A 136 10.27 5.74 -9.85
N TYR A 137 10.40 5.30 -8.59
CA TYR A 137 10.47 3.87 -8.24
C TYR A 137 9.26 3.39 -7.42
N ARG A 138 8.09 4.00 -7.64
CA ARG A 138 6.84 3.59 -6.97
C ARG A 138 6.55 2.10 -7.11
N TRP A 139 6.80 1.52 -8.28
CA TRP A 139 6.61 0.08 -8.52
C TRP A 139 7.46 -0.78 -7.58
N ALA A 140 8.69 -0.36 -7.28
CA ALA A 140 9.61 -1.07 -6.41
C ALA A 140 9.17 -0.98 -4.95
N GLN A 141 8.68 0.18 -4.53
CA GLN A 141 8.13 0.39 -3.19
C GLN A 141 6.82 -0.37 -2.99
N PHE A 142 5.97 -0.38 -4.01
CA PHE A 142 4.74 -1.15 -4.02
C PHE A 142 5.04 -2.65 -3.91
N GLN A 143 6.08 -3.15 -4.60
CA GLN A 143 6.53 -4.53 -4.45
C GLN A 143 6.93 -4.88 -3.01
N ILE A 144 7.68 -4.01 -2.34
CA ILE A 144 8.06 -4.21 -0.94
C ILE A 144 6.81 -4.25 -0.05
N LEU A 145 5.85 -3.35 -0.26
CA LEU A 145 4.59 -3.35 0.51
C LEU A 145 3.77 -4.63 0.28
N VAL A 146 3.66 -5.10 -0.97
CA VAL A 146 2.95 -6.35 -1.29
C VAL A 146 3.60 -7.53 -0.58
N LEU A 147 4.92 -7.67 -0.65
CA LEU A 147 5.65 -8.75 0.02
C LEU A 147 5.56 -8.68 1.55
N LEU A 148 5.63 -7.48 2.12
CA LEU A 148 5.50 -7.27 3.56
C LEU A 148 4.09 -7.66 4.05
N VAL A 149 3.06 -7.25 3.31
CA VAL A 149 1.67 -7.52 3.69
C VAL A 149 1.32 -8.99 3.50
N GLU A 150 1.80 -9.65 2.45
CA GLU A 150 1.66 -11.10 2.28
C GLU A 150 2.29 -11.86 3.46
N ARG A 151 3.54 -11.54 3.80
CA ARG A 151 4.23 -12.19 4.93
C ARG A 151 3.51 -12.00 6.26
N LEU A 152 2.99 -10.79 6.51
CA LEU A 152 2.24 -10.50 7.73
C LEU A 152 0.88 -11.20 7.70
N ALA A 153 0.10 -11.07 6.63
CA ALA A 153 -1.24 -11.64 6.51
C ALA A 153 -1.25 -13.17 6.67
N GLY A 154 -0.23 -13.87 6.16
CA GLY A 154 -0.03 -15.31 6.35
C GLY A 154 0.53 -15.71 7.72
N THR A 155 0.93 -14.76 8.57
CA THR A 155 1.37 -15.04 9.95
C THR A 155 0.16 -15.16 10.88
N PRO A 156 0.09 -16.17 11.77
CA PRO A 156 -1.00 -16.30 12.75
C PRO A 156 -1.23 -15.02 13.54
N GLN A 157 -2.49 -14.67 13.78
CA GLN A 157 -2.87 -13.37 14.34
C GLN A 157 -2.13 -13.00 15.65
N PRO A 158 -1.93 -13.90 16.64
CA PRO A 158 -1.19 -13.56 17.85
C PRO A 158 0.27 -13.16 17.58
N GLU A 159 0.94 -13.89 16.69
CA GLU A 159 2.33 -13.60 16.30
C GLU A 159 2.41 -12.35 15.44
N ARG A 160 1.49 -12.17 14.48
CA ARG A 160 1.37 -10.94 13.69
C ARG A 160 1.19 -9.71 14.58
N LYS A 161 0.33 -9.80 15.60
CA LYS A 161 0.12 -8.71 16.56
C LYS A 161 1.40 -8.39 17.32
N ALA A 162 2.09 -9.41 17.84
CA ALA A 162 3.36 -9.22 18.55
C ALA A 162 4.45 -8.60 17.66
N LEU A 163 4.55 -9.04 16.40
CA LEU A 163 5.48 -8.46 15.41
C LEU A 163 5.16 -6.99 15.13
N LEU A 164 3.89 -6.64 15.00
CA LEU A 164 3.47 -5.27 14.77
C LEU A 164 3.70 -4.40 16.02
N GLU A 165 3.57 -4.93 17.24
CA GLU A 165 3.78 -4.18 18.48
C GLU A 165 5.25 -3.96 18.84
N ASP A 166 6.18 -4.73 18.27
CA ASP A 166 7.62 -4.60 18.46
C ASP A 166 8.27 -3.82 17.30
N PRO A 167 8.69 -2.55 17.50
CA PRO A 167 9.27 -1.74 16.44
C PRO A 167 10.57 -2.30 15.85
N TRP A 168 11.37 -3.01 16.65
CA TRP A 168 12.65 -3.55 16.23
C TRP A 168 12.45 -4.79 15.36
N ARG A 169 11.60 -5.71 15.82
CA ARG A 169 11.25 -6.90 15.02
C ARG A 169 10.53 -6.53 13.74
N PHE A 170 9.65 -5.52 13.77
CA PHE A 170 9.01 -5.00 12.56
C PHE A 170 10.02 -4.41 11.57
N ARG A 171 10.97 -3.61 12.06
CA ARG A 171 12.06 -3.07 11.22
C ARG A 171 12.89 -4.19 10.59
N ASP A 172 13.27 -5.18 11.39
CA ASP A 172 14.11 -6.30 10.92
C ASP A 172 13.38 -7.13 9.85
N LEU A 173 12.06 -7.32 10.00
CA LEU A 173 11.22 -7.91 8.95
C LEU A 173 11.21 -7.06 7.67
N CYS A 174 11.03 -5.74 7.78
CA CYS A 174 11.08 -4.84 6.62
C CYS A 174 12.41 -4.93 5.87
N PHE A 175 13.54 -4.96 6.59
CA PHE A 175 14.87 -5.12 5.99
C PHE A 175 15.04 -6.50 5.34
N ALA A 176 14.60 -7.58 5.99
CA ALA A 176 14.65 -8.91 5.41
C ALA A 176 13.86 -8.99 4.08
N ILE A 177 12.67 -8.37 4.02
CA ILE A 177 11.89 -8.27 2.78
C ILE A 177 12.66 -7.45 1.73
N GLN A 178 13.16 -6.27 2.09
CA GLN A 178 13.93 -5.40 1.20
C GLN A 178 15.19 -6.07 0.64
N ASP A 179 15.85 -6.91 1.43
CA ASP A 179 17.04 -7.67 1.02
C ASP A 179 16.71 -8.87 0.12
N SER A 180 15.50 -9.42 0.22
CA SER A 180 15.03 -10.46 -0.70
C SER A 180 14.69 -9.93 -2.11
N VAL A 181 14.42 -8.63 -2.23
CA VAL A 181 14.16 -8.00 -3.53
C VAL A 181 15.47 -7.80 -4.30
N GLY A 182 15.62 -8.47 -5.45
CA GLY A 182 16.84 -8.48 -6.25
C GLY A 182 17.24 -7.16 -6.93
N HIS A 183 16.51 -6.06 -6.72
CA HIS A 183 16.86 -4.74 -7.24
C HIS A 183 16.98 -3.70 -6.12
N LYS A 184 17.90 -2.74 -6.30
CA LYS A 184 18.15 -1.68 -5.31
C LYS A 184 17.26 -0.45 -5.50
N LYS A 185 16.30 -0.48 -6.43
CA LYS A 185 15.56 0.71 -6.88
C LYS A 185 14.52 1.20 -5.87
N GLY A 186 14.10 0.35 -4.94
CA GLY A 186 13.19 0.71 -3.84
C GLY A 186 13.87 0.92 -2.49
N ARG A 187 15.21 0.96 -2.42
CA ARG A 187 15.96 1.18 -1.18
C ARG A 187 16.17 2.66 -0.85
#